data_AF-A0A5C6AZ64-F1
#
_entry.id   AF-A0A5C6AZ64-F1
#
_cell.length_a   1.000
_cell.length_b   1.000
_cell.length_c   1.000
_cell.angle_alpha   90.00
_cell.angle_beta   90.00
_cell.angle_gamma   90.00
#
_symmetry.space_group_name_H-M   'P 1'
#
loop_
_entity.id
_entity.type
_entity.pdbx_description
1 polymer ?
#
loop_
_entity_poly.entity_id
_entity_poly.type
_entity_poly.pdbx_seq_one_letter_code
_entity_poly.pdbx_strand_id
1 'polypeptide(L)'
;MMRADISYDLVLDEDMEFLEGTYRLPGQDWQVFVVSAFRRDVPDAQIVPQRWQSGVTGVLLRIPEAEKINARVVERLLSEGFHVSEWIRVRGPDSMQLR
;
A
#
# COMPACT_ATOMS: atom_id res chain seq x y z
N MET A 1 -5.01 -19.55 5.20
CA MET A 1 -5.33 -18.11 5.18
C MET A 1 -4.06 -17.35 5.52
N MET A 2 -3.63 -16.44 4.65
CA MET A 2 -2.35 -15.72 4.76
C MET A 2 -2.55 -14.45 5.60
N ARG A 3 -1.74 -14.25 6.63
CA ARG A 3 -1.70 -13.00 7.41
C ARG A 3 -0.44 -12.24 7.04
N ALA A 4 -0.53 -10.92 6.93
CA ALA A 4 0.60 -10.08 6.60
C ALA A 4 0.60 -8.82 7.47
N ASP A 5 1.75 -8.15 7.55
CA ASP A 5 1.90 -6.95 8.36
C ASP A 5 1.77 -5.70 7.47
N ILE A 6 1.19 -4.64 8.01
CA ILE A 6 1.12 -3.32 7.37
C ILE A 6 1.44 -2.20 8.38
N SER A 7 2.08 -1.15 7.92
CA SER A 7 2.41 0.06 8.67
C SER A 7 2.10 1.27 7.80
N TYR A 8 1.62 2.35 8.40
CA TYR A 8 1.31 3.61 7.73
C TYR A 8 2.22 4.70 8.26
N ASP A 9 2.74 5.53 7.34
CA ASP A 9 3.68 6.60 7.71
C ASP A 9 2.95 7.90 8.09
N LEU A 10 1.64 7.95 7.85
CA LEU A 10 0.79 9.11 8.08
C LEU A 10 -0.30 8.81 9.12
N VAL A 11 -0.80 9.89 9.75
CA VAL A 11 -2.06 9.83 10.48
C VAL A 11 -3.19 9.64 9.47
N LEU A 12 -4.00 8.62 9.68
CA LEU A 12 -5.04 8.19 8.74
C LEU A 12 -6.30 9.07 8.85
N ASP A 13 -6.88 9.40 7.69
CA ASP A 13 -8.20 10.01 7.54
C ASP A 13 -9.10 9.14 6.63
N GLU A 14 -10.38 9.48 6.52
CA GLU A 14 -11.36 8.75 5.72
C GLU A 14 -11.22 8.96 4.21
N ASP A 15 -10.57 10.06 3.80
CA ASP A 15 -10.23 10.36 2.41
C ASP A 15 -9.02 11.30 2.34
N MET A 16 -7.94 10.81 1.75
CA MET A 16 -6.65 11.52 1.68
C MET A 16 -6.29 11.85 0.23
N GLU A 17 -5.39 12.81 0.01
CA GLU A 17 -4.84 13.02 -1.34
C GLU A 17 -3.67 12.07 -1.65
N PHE A 18 -3.08 11.52 -0.60
CA PHE A 18 -1.90 10.67 -0.66
C PHE A 18 -1.84 9.79 0.57
N LEU A 19 -1.46 8.54 0.38
CA LEU A 19 -1.24 7.60 1.47
C LEU A 19 -0.12 6.64 1.10
N GLU A 20 0.80 6.47 2.04
CA GLU A 20 1.96 5.59 1.89
C GLU A 20 2.23 4.84 3.19
N GLY A 21 3.07 3.84 3.05
CA GLY A 21 3.53 3.05 4.17
C GLY A 21 4.27 1.82 3.70
N THR A 22 4.38 0.86 4.60
CA THR A 22 5.10 -0.37 4.35
C THR A 22 4.24 -1.60 4.63
N TYR A 23 4.49 -2.67 3.89
CA TYR A 23 3.85 -3.96 4.11
C TYR A 23 4.89 -5.07 4.08
N ARG A 24 4.56 -6.20 4.72
CA ARG A 24 5.41 -7.39 4.72
C ARG A 24 4.58 -8.65 4.62
N LEU A 25 4.78 -9.39 3.53
CA LEU A 25 4.22 -10.72 3.35
C LEU A 25 5.03 -11.76 4.18
N PRO A 26 4.44 -12.90 4.54
CA PRO A 26 5.15 -13.94 5.28
C PRO A 26 6.47 -14.37 4.63
N GLY A 27 7.56 -14.26 5.40
CA GLY A 27 8.90 -14.65 4.94
C GLY A 27 9.53 -13.72 3.92
N GLN A 28 8.94 -12.55 3.64
CA GLN A 28 9.51 -11.53 2.77
C GLN A 28 10.04 -10.34 3.57
N ASP A 29 10.85 -9.52 2.90
CA ASP A 29 11.27 -8.23 3.41
C ASP A 29 10.14 -7.20 3.36
N TRP A 30 10.31 -6.11 4.10
CA TRP A 30 9.42 -4.96 4.05
C TRP A 30 9.47 -4.29 2.68
N GLN A 31 8.30 -3.94 2.17
CA GLN A 31 8.09 -3.30 0.88
C GLN A 31 7.23 -2.06 1.05
N VAL A 32 7.32 -1.12 0.12
CA VAL A 32 6.56 0.14 0.15
C VAL A 32 5.24 -0.02 -0.61
N PHE A 33 4.16 0.59 -0.11
CA PHE A 33 3.01 0.89 -0.95
C PHE A 33 2.81 2.40 -1.03
N VAL A 34 2.36 2.87 -2.20
CA VAL A 34 1.99 4.27 -2.41
C VAL A 34 0.66 4.33 -3.14
N VAL A 35 -0.22 5.24 -2.74
CA VAL A 35 -1.42 5.63 -3.48
C VAL A 35 -1.52 7.16 -3.50
N SER A 36 -1.94 7.72 -4.63
CA SER A 36 -1.99 9.17 -4.83
C SER A 36 -3.19 9.58 -5.67
N ALA A 37 -3.77 10.73 -5.31
CA ALA A 37 -4.86 11.37 -6.04
C ALA A 37 -4.48 11.83 -7.45
N PHE A 38 -3.18 12.03 -7.72
CA PHE A 38 -2.70 12.56 -9.00
C PHE A 38 -2.64 11.52 -10.14
N ARG A 39 -2.95 10.23 -9.87
CA ARG A 39 -2.84 9.13 -10.85
C ARG A 39 -4.05 8.19 -10.83
N ARG A 40 -5.24 8.78 -10.91
CA ARG A 40 -6.53 8.09 -10.79
C ARG A 40 -7.27 7.88 -12.13
N ASP A 41 -6.56 8.07 -13.23
CA ASP A 41 -7.01 7.91 -14.61
C ASP A 41 -7.13 6.43 -15.04
N VAL A 42 -7.60 5.57 -14.14
CA VAL A 42 -7.80 4.14 -14.41
C VAL A 42 -9.26 3.75 -14.22
N PRO A 43 -9.83 2.91 -15.11
CA PRO A 43 -11.21 2.45 -14.97
C PRO A 43 -11.37 1.49 -13.78
N ASP A 44 -10.33 0.71 -13.50
CA ASP A 44 -10.29 -0.29 -12.43
C ASP A 44 -9.02 -0.13 -11.60
N ALA A 45 -9.07 -0.56 -10.34
CA ALA A 45 -7.90 -0.51 -9.47
C ALA A 45 -6.77 -1.44 -9.97
N GLN A 46 -5.53 -0.96 -9.86
CA GLN A 46 -4.34 -1.69 -10.31
C GLN A 46 -3.28 -1.67 -9.21
N ILE A 47 -2.60 -2.80 -9.06
CA ILE A 47 -1.39 -2.92 -8.26
C ILE A 47 -0.22 -2.99 -9.24
N VAL A 48 0.60 -1.95 -9.27
CA VAL A 48 1.73 -1.85 -10.18
C VAL A 48 3.01 -2.09 -9.39
N PRO A 49 3.74 -3.19 -9.61
CA PRO A 49 5.05 -3.40 -8.99
C PRO A 49 5.99 -2.24 -9.31
N GLN A 50 6.72 -1.79 -8.31
CA GLN A 50 7.66 -0.68 -8.41
C GLN A 50 9.00 -1.07 -7.82
N ARG A 51 10.05 -0.48 -8.40
CA ARG A 51 11.38 -0.41 -7.82
C ARG A 51 11.84 1.04 -7.93
N TRP A 52 12.03 1.69 -6.78
CA TRP A 52 12.49 3.06 -6.72
C TRP A 52 14.00 3.14 -6.96
N GLN A 53 14.50 4.34 -7.31
CA GLN A 53 15.93 4.56 -7.55
C GLN A 53 16.81 4.21 -6.35
N SER A 54 16.27 4.29 -5.13
CA SER A 54 16.94 3.86 -3.90
C SER A 54 17.23 2.36 -3.83
N GLY A 55 16.55 1.54 -4.64
CA GLY A 55 16.63 0.08 -4.60
C GLY A 55 15.42 -0.58 -3.94
N VAL A 56 14.67 0.18 -3.14
CA VAL A 56 13.44 -0.24 -2.46
C VAL A 56 12.42 -0.76 -3.46
N THR A 57 11.76 -1.85 -3.10
CA THR A 57 10.69 -2.47 -3.89
C THR A 57 9.34 -2.32 -3.23
N GLY A 58 8.29 -2.47 -4.02
CA GLY A 58 6.93 -2.40 -3.52
C GLY A 58 5.92 -2.18 -4.63
N VAL A 59 4.84 -1.46 -4.34
CA VAL A 59 3.74 -1.25 -5.26
C VAL A 59 3.24 0.18 -5.30
N LEU A 60 2.86 0.63 -6.49
CA LEU A 60 2.00 1.78 -6.68
C LEU A 60 0.57 1.27 -6.89
N LEU A 61 -0.34 1.69 -6.02
CA LEU A 61 -1.76 1.47 -6.18
C LEU A 61 -2.34 2.61 -7.03
N ARG A 62 -2.90 2.25 -8.18
CA ARG A 62 -3.73 3.16 -8.98
C ARG A 62 -5.18 2.82 -8.72
N ILE A 63 -5.99 3.80 -8.36
CA ILE A 63 -7.42 3.58 -8.06
C ILE A 63 -8.28 4.54 -8.89
N PRO A 64 -9.48 4.13 -9.32
CA PRO A 64 -10.42 5.02 -10.04
C PRO A 64 -10.74 6.25 -9.23
N GLU A 65 -11.05 7.37 -9.88
CA GLU A 65 -11.37 8.67 -9.24
C GLU A 65 -12.50 8.58 -8.20
N ALA A 66 -13.47 7.69 -8.42
CA ALA A 66 -14.64 7.52 -7.54
C ALA A 66 -14.34 6.79 -6.21
N GLU A 67 -13.21 6.11 -6.07
CA GLU A 67 -12.82 5.47 -4.81
C GLU A 67 -12.43 6.53 -3.75
N LYS A 68 -12.23 6.13 -2.50
CA LYS A 68 -11.58 7.01 -1.51
C LYS A 68 -10.16 6.53 -1.29
N ILE A 69 -9.25 7.44 -0.93
CA ILE A 69 -7.93 7.04 -0.49
C ILE A 69 -7.96 6.95 1.04
N ASN A 70 -8.05 5.73 1.54
CA ASN A 70 -7.97 5.44 2.97
C ASN A 70 -7.43 4.03 3.21
N ALA A 71 -7.17 3.72 4.48
CA ALA A 71 -6.63 2.42 4.87
C ALA A 71 -7.51 1.24 4.45
N ARG A 72 -8.84 1.37 4.50
CA ARG A 72 -9.76 0.30 4.11
C ARG A 72 -9.64 -0.06 2.63
N VAL A 73 -9.57 0.94 1.76
CA VAL A 73 -9.40 0.71 0.31
C VAL A 73 -8.04 0.09 0.03
N VAL A 74 -6.97 0.60 0.66
CA VAL A 74 -5.62 0.03 0.50
C VAL A 74 -5.54 -1.42 0.97
N GLU A 75 -6.00 -1.73 2.19
CA GLU A 75 -5.98 -3.10 2.72
C GLU A 75 -6.82 -4.05 1.86
N ARG A 76 -7.98 -3.60 1.35
CA ARG A 76 -8.80 -4.39 0.43
C ARG A 76 -8.04 -4.72 -0.85
N LEU A 77 -7.46 -3.72 -1.52
CA LEU A 77 -6.74 -3.91 -2.77
C LEU A 77 -5.51 -4.79 -2.58
N LEU A 78 -4.72 -4.57 -1.52
CA LEU A 78 -3.57 -5.41 -1.20
C LEU A 78 -3.99 -6.84 -0.85
N SER A 79 -5.13 -7.02 -0.16
CA SER A 79 -5.69 -8.36 0.13
C SER A 79 -6.06 -9.10 -1.16
N GLU A 80 -6.77 -8.43 -2.07
CA GLU A 80 -7.17 -8.98 -3.36
C GLU A 80 -5.96 -9.36 -4.21
N GLY A 81 -4.93 -8.50 -4.26
CA GLY A 81 -3.75 -8.71 -5.09
C GLY A 81 -2.73 -9.71 -4.54
N PHE A 82 -2.57 -9.80 -3.23
CA PHE A 82 -1.58 -10.68 -2.59
C PHE A 82 -2.20 -11.91 -1.93
N HIS A 83 -3.51 -12.11 -2.06
CA HIS A 83 -4.26 -13.20 -1.41
C HIS A 83 -4.07 -13.22 0.11
N VAL A 84 -3.94 -12.04 0.71
CA VAL A 84 -3.87 -11.84 2.16
C VAL A 84 -5.29 -11.78 2.71
N SER A 85 -5.56 -12.57 3.74
CA SER A 85 -6.88 -12.62 4.40
C SER A 85 -6.99 -11.67 5.59
N GLU A 86 -5.86 -11.21 6.12
CA GLU A 86 -5.81 -10.35 7.30
C GLU A 86 -4.53 -9.52 7.29
N TRP A 87 -4.69 -8.21 7.48
CA TRP A 87 -3.59 -7.28 7.69
C TRP A 87 -3.47 -6.94 9.17
N ILE A 88 -2.31 -7.24 9.76
CA ILE A 88 -1.98 -6.84 11.12
C ILE A 88 -1.30 -5.47 11.04
N ARG A 89 -1.97 -4.44 11.55
CA ARG A 89 -1.35 -3.12 11.68
C ARG A 89 -0.29 -3.16 12.78
N VAL A 90 0.95 -2.90 12.42
CA VAL A 90 2.10 -2.89 13.33
C VAL A 90 2.88 -1.60 13.22
N ARG A 91 3.82 -1.37 14.14
CA ARG A 91 4.83 -0.33 13.99
C ARG A 91 5.96 -0.87 13.10
N GLY A 92 5.83 -0.66 11.80
CA GLY A 92 6.83 -1.05 10.80
C GLY A 92 7.94 -0.01 10.63
N PRO A 93 8.87 -0.24 9.69
CA PRO A 93 9.82 0.78 9.27
C PRO A 93 9.08 1.90 8.53
N ASP A 94 9.63 3.11 8.68
CA ASP A 94 9.29 4.26 7.85
C ASP A 94 9.69 3.97 6.40
N SER A 95 8.77 4.15 5.44
CA SER A 95 9.02 3.85 4.03
C SER A 95 10.22 4.60 3.46
N MET A 96 10.51 5.80 3.98
CA MET A 96 11.65 6.63 3.57
C MET A 96 12.98 6.12 4.14
N GLN A 97 12.95 5.21 5.12
CA GLN A 97 14.14 4.63 5.75
C GLN A 97 14.52 3.27 5.16
N LEU A 98 13.66 2.65 4.34
CA LEU A 98 13.99 1.44 3.61
C LEU A 98 15.11 1.73 2.59
N ARG A 99 16.04 0.78 2.42
CA ARG A 99 17.19 0.86 1.51
C ARG A 99 17.35 -0.43 0.73
#